data_AF-A0A2K8L7V3-F1
#
_entry.id   AF-A0A2K8L7V3-F1
#
_cell.length_a   1.000
_cell.length_b   1.000
_cell.length_c   1.000
_cell.angle_alpha   90.00
_cell.angle_beta   90.00
_cell.angle_gamma   90.00
#
_symmetry.space_group_name_H-M   'P 1'
#
loop_
_entity.id
_entity.type
_entity.pdbx_description
1 polymer ?
#
loop_
_entity_poly.entity_id
_entity_poly.type
_entity_poly.pdbx_seq_one_letter_code
_entity_poly.pdbx_strand_id
1 'polypeptide(L)'
;MKKTIVMMMAAAFFGLTAQSALASDIDAEKIFNGKCKMCHKIDSKKMGPAVKLMNPDEAVLKATITDGRKMMPAYGKKLTGEEIDALVAFIKGHQGAAE
;
A
#
# COMPACT_ATOMS: atom_id res chain seq x y z
N MET A 1 -52.20 22.35 27.22
CA MET A 1 -52.33 20.88 27.46
C MET A 1 -52.51 20.25 26.08
N LYS A 2 -51.70 19.38 25.49
CA LYS A 2 -50.52 18.55 25.80
C LYS A 2 -49.74 18.48 24.45
N LYS A 3 -48.42 18.69 24.42
CA LYS A 3 -47.39 17.62 24.28
C LYS A 3 -47.76 16.66 23.13
N THR A 4 -47.00 16.39 22.07
CA THR A 4 -45.55 16.40 21.81
C THR A 4 -45.37 15.60 20.50
N ILE A 5 -44.28 15.83 19.74
CA ILE A 5 -43.65 14.86 18.80
C ILE A 5 -44.48 14.65 17.51
N VAL A 6 -44.05 15.04 16.30
CA VAL A 6 -42.84 14.63 15.56
C VAL A 6 -42.48 15.72 14.54
N MET A 7 -41.33 16.37 14.77
CA MET A 7 -40.48 16.94 13.72
C MET A 7 -39.88 15.79 12.88
N MET A 8 -39.43 16.11 11.65
CA MET A 8 -38.68 15.24 10.71
C MET A 8 -39.63 14.49 9.75
N MET A 9 -39.55 14.65 8.43
CA MET A 9 -38.36 14.35 7.62
C MET A 9 -38.25 15.30 6.42
N ALA A 10 -37.58 16.44 6.63
CA ALA A 10 -36.72 17.01 5.60
C ALA A 10 -35.31 16.55 5.94
N ALA A 11 -34.81 15.50 5.31
CA ALA A 11 -33.38 15.18 5.32
C ALA A 11 -33.09 14.12 4.25
N ALA A 12 -32.51 14.61 3.16
CA ALA A 12 -31.42 13.97 2.45
C ALA A 12 -31.60 12.47 2.13
N PHE A 13 -31.94 12.22 0.87
CA PHE A 13 -31.19 11.24 0.09
C PHE A 13 -29.70 11.58 0.20
N PHE A 14 -29.07 11.17 1.30
CA PHE A 14 -27.62 11.07 1.40
C PHE A 14 -27.27 9.79 0.65
N GLY A 15 -27.42 9.87 -0.68
CA GLY A 15 -26.95 8.87 -1.60
C GLY A 15 -25.49 8.63 -1.25
N LEU A 16 -25.22 7.41 -0.83
CA LEU A 16 -23.92 6.83 -0.60
C LEU A 16 -23.07 7.05 -1.85
N THR A 17 -22.38 8.19 -1.94
CA THR A 17 -21.27 8.34 -2.88
C THR A 17 -20.17 7.48 -2.32
N ALA A 18 -20.26 6.17 -2.59
CA ALA A 18 -19.09 5.32 -2.66
C ALA A 18 -18.22 5.98 -3.73
N GLN A 19 -17.36 6.89 -3.28
CA GLN A 19 -16.22 7.32 -4.05
C GLN A 19 -15.39 6.05 -4.16
N SER A 20 -15.59 5.32 -5.26
CA SER A 20 -14.58 4.42 -5.77
C SER A 20 -13.32 5.26 -5.79
N ALA A 21 -12.43 5.01 -4.83
CA ALA A 21 -11.09 5.53 -4.86
C ALA A 21 -10.60 5.26 -6.28
N LEU A 22 -10.32 6.32 -7.03
CA LEU A 22 -9.75 6.20 -8.35
C LEU A 22 -8.52 5.33 -8.15
N ALA A 23 -8.55 4.11 -8.70
CA ALA A 23 -7.37 3.28 -8.76
C ALA A 23 -6.41 4.06 -9.66
N SER A 24 -5.52 4.85 -9.04
CA SER A 24 -4.35 5.40 -9.69
C SER A 24 -3.70 4.21 -10.43
N ASP A 25 -3.55 4.31 -11.75
CA ASP A 25 -2.95 3.27 -12.61
C ASP A 25 -1.43 3.20 -12.32
N ILE A 26 -1.09 2.84 -11.08
CA ILE A 26 0.28 2.78 -10.59
C ILE A 26 0.83 1.42 -10.99
N ASP A 27 1.72 1.43 -11.98
CA ASP A 27 2.48 0.27 -12.40
C ASP A 27 3.60 -0.05 -11.37
N ALA A 28 3.21 -0.71 -10.29
CA ALA A 28 4.11 -1.11 -9.21
C ALA A 28 5.23 -2.05 -9.70
N GLU A 29 4.96 -2.88 -10.71
CA GLU A 29 5.97 -3.77 -11.29
C GLU A 29 7.07 -2.96 -11.99
N LYS A 30 6.71 -1.95 -12.78
CA LYS A 30 7.69 -1.05 -13.42
C LYS A 30 8.51 -0.29 -12.39
N ILE A 31 7.88 0.21 -11.31
CA ILE A 31 8.61 0.86 -10.21
C ILE A 31 9.56 -0.13 -9.55
N PHE A 32 9.10 -1.35 -9.23
CA PHE A 32 9.93 -2.40 -8.63
C PHE A 32 11.12 -2.74 -9.53
N ASN A 33 10.88 -2.94 -10.83
CA ASN A 33 11.92 -3.22 -11.82
C ASN A 33 12.96 -2.09 -11.92
N GLY A 34 12.51 -0.83 -11.85
CA GLY A 34 13.37 0.34 -11.96
C GLY A 34 14.14 0.71 -10.69
N LYS A 35 13.60 0.39 -9.50
CA LYS A 35 14.14 0.89 -8.22
C LYS A 35 14.57 -0.21 -7.25
N CYS A 36 13.95 -1.38 -7.28
CA CYS A 36 14.08 -2.42 -6.26
C CYS A 36 14.86 -3.65 -6.77
N LYS A 37 14.62 -4.06 -8.03
CA LYS A 37 15.16 -5.28 -8.66
C LYS A 37 16.70 -5.33 -8.74
N MET A 38 17.35 -4.17 -8.68
CA MET A 38 18.80 -4.10 -8.60
C MET A 38 19.33 -4.81 -7.34
N CYS A 39 18.57 -4.80 -6.24
CA CYS A 39 18.99 -5.37 -4.96
C CYS A 39 18.14 -6.57 -4.52
N HIS A 40 16.89 -6.65 -4.96
CA HIS A 40 15.93 -7.68 -4.54
C HIS A 40 15.49 -8.53 -5.74
N LYS A 41 15.46 -9.85 -5.58
CA LYS A 41 14.80 -10.76 -6.54
C LYS A 41 13.59 -11.38 -5.85
N ILE A 42 12.64 -11.88 -6.63
CA ILE A 42 11.43 -12.51 -6.09
C ILE A 42 11.80 -13.73 -5.25
N ASP A 43 12.50 -14.70 -5.85
CA ASP A 43 12.68 -16.02 -5.23
C ASP A 43 14.04 -16.27 -4.58
N SER A 44 15.01 -15.39 -4.78
CA SER A 44 16.38 -15.60 -4.34
C SER A 44 16.98 -14.35 -3.71
N LYS A 45 17.90 -14.58 -2.77
CA LYS A 45 18.69 -13.48 -2.20
C LYS A 45 19.58 -12.86 -3.29
N LYS A 46 19.75 -11.55 -3.22
CA LYS A 46 20.76 -10.83 -4.02
C LYS A 46 21.55 -9.93 -3.07
N MET A 47 21.35 -8.61 -3.13
CA MET A 47 21.95 -7.69 -2.15
C MET A 47 21.07 -7.61 -0.91
N GLY A 48 19.76 -7.47 -1.13
CA GLY A 48 18.74 -7.64 -0.10
C GLY A 48 18.17 -9.05 -0.06
N PRO A 49 17.28 -9.34 0.91
CA PRO A 49 16.54 -10.59 0.97
C PRO A 49 15.69 -10.78 -0.29
N ALA A 50 15.37 -12.05 -0.57
CA ALA A 50 14.35 -12.41 -1.55
C ALA A 50 13.01 -11.78 -1.13
N VAL A 51 12.22 -11.28 -2.08
CA VAL A 51 10.89 -10.69 -1.81
C VAL A 51 10.01 -11.68 -1.06
N LYS A 52 10.03 -12.96 -1.46
CA LYS A 52 9.24 -14.00 -0.82
C LYS A 52 9.58 -14.26 0.65
N LEU A 53 10.75 -13.82 1.11
CA LEU A 53 11.25 -13.99 2.48
C LEU A 53 11.29 -12.67 3.26
N MET A 54 10.71 -11.59 2.72
CA MET A 54 10.59 -10.32 3.43
C MET A 54 9.57 -10.42 4.57
N ASN A 55 9.57 -9.43 5.46
CA ASN A 55 8.58 -9.35 6.53
C ASN A 55 7.16 -9.27 5.90
N PRO A 56 6.19 -10.11 6.33
CA PRO A 56 4.83 -10.06 5.81
C PRO A 56 4.00 -8.88 6.35
N ASP A 57 4.46 -8.23 7.41
CA ASP A 57 3.79 -7.07 8.00
C ASP A 57 3.86 -5.85 7.07
N GLU A 58 2.68 -5.34 6.71
CA GLU A 58 2.51 -4.25 5.76
C GLU A 58 3.13 -2.93 6.25
N ALA A 59 2.96 -2.63 7.54
CA ALA A 59 3.49 -1.40 8.13
C ALA A 59 5.02 -1.45 8.18
N VAL A 60 5.61 -2.61 8.46
CA VAL A 60 7.06 -2.81 8.41
C VAL A 60 7.60 -2.65 6.99
N LEU A 61 6.92 -3.20 5.98
CA LEU A 61 7.31 -3.03 4.58
C LEU A 61 7.23 -1.55 4.17
N LYS A 62 6.12 -0.88 4.47
CA LYS A 62 5.90 0.54 4.16
C LYS A 62 6.95 1.42 4.82
N ALA A 63 7.22 1.24 6.11
CA ALA A 63 8.25 1.98 6.84
C ALA A 63 9.65 1.71 6.25
N THR A 64 9.96 0.46 5.91
CA THR A 64 11.27 0.11 5.34
C THR A 64 11.49 0.74 3.96
N ILE A 65 10.46 0.82 3.11
CA ILE A 65 10.54 1.51 1.81
C ILE A 65 10.65 3.03 2.01
N THR A 66 9.86 3.58 2.93
CA THR A 66 9.80 5.01 3.21
C THR A 66 11.12 5.53 3.78
N ASP A 67 11.60 4.91 4.85
CA ASP A 67 12.71 5.38 5.67
C ASP A 67 14.05 4.74 5.30
N GLY A 68 14.01 3.65 4.52
CA GLY A 68 15.18 2.82 4.27
C GLY A 68 15.57 1.97 5.48
N ARG A 69 16.54 1.08 5.28
CA ARG A 69 17.07 0.22 6.35
C ARG A 69 18.46 -0.30 5.98
N LYS A 70 19.44 -0.06 6.85
CA LYS A 70 20.84 -0.46 6.65
C LYS A 70 21.36 0.08 5.30
N MET A 71 21.63 -0.81 4.34
CA MET A 71 22.11 -0.47 2.99
C MET A 71 20.98 -0.11 2.02
N MET A 72 19.71 -0.35 2.39
CA MET A 72 18.57 0.04 1.56
C MET A 72 18.29 1.54 1.74
N PRO A 73 18.36 2.35 0.67
CA PRO A 73 18.10 3.78 0.75
C PRO A 73 16.63 4.07 1.04
N ALA A 74 16.35 5.24 1.63
CA ALA A 74 15.01 5.77 1.80
C ALA A 74 14.38 6.18 0.46
N TYR A 75 13.12 5.82 0.23
CA TYR A 75 12.36 6.22 -0.95
C TYR A 75 11.21 7.20 -0.66
N GLY A 76 10.92 7.52 0.61
CA GLY A 76 9.84 8.45 0.97
C GLY A 76 9.97 9.88 0.41
N LYS A 77 11.16 10.26 -0.08
CA LYS A 77 11.40 11.54 -0.79
C LYS A 77 11.41 11.40 -2.32
N LYS A 78 11.29 10.18 -2.84
CA LYS A 78 11.42 9.84 -4.27
C LYS A 78 10.15 9.22 -4.86
N LEU A 79 9.32 8.64 -4.02
CA LEU A 79 8.05 8.01 -4.36
C LEU A 79 6.94 8.67 -3.55
N THR A 80 5.75 8.74 -4.12
CA THR A 80 4.55 9.18 -3.41
C THR A 80 4.09 8.12 -2.42
N GLY A 81 3.20 8.50 -1.49
CA GLY A 81 2.58 7.53 -0.57
C GLY A 81 1.83 6.42 -1.32
N GLU A 82 1.10 6.77 -2.38
CA GLU A 82 0.36 5.82 -3.21
C GLU A 82 1.30 4.86 -3.96
N GLU A 83 2.43 5.34 -4.48
CA GLU A 83 3.44 4.49 -5.12
C GLU A 83 4.08 3.51 -4.13
N ILE A 84 4.32 3.95 -2.90
CA ILE A 84 4.83 3.08 -1.83
C ILE A 84 3.79 2.04 -1.45
N ASP A 85 2.52 2.43 -1.31
CA ASP A 85 1.43 1.50 -0.99
C ASP A 85 1.24 0.45 -2.11
N ALA A 86 1.30 0.88 -3.37
CA ALA A 86 1.27 -0.03 -4.51
C ALA A 86 2.46 -1.00 -4.53
N LEU A 87 3.67 -0.54 -4.17
CA LEU A 87 4.85 -1.41 -4.03
C LEU A 87 4.71 -2.41 -2.90
N VAL A 88 4.13 -2.01 -1.76
CA VAL A 88 3.89 -2.93 -0.65
C VAL A 88 2.89 -4.01 -1.05
N ALA A 89 1.80 -3.64 -1.73
CA ALA A 89 0.85 -4.59 -2.30
C ALA A 89 1.53 -5.54 -3.29
N PHE A 90 2.37 -5.01 -4.19
CA PHE A 90 3.17 -5.83 -5.12
C PHE A 90 4.07 -6.82 -4.38
N ILE A 91 4.83 -6.37 -3.38
CA ILE A 91 5.71 -7.23 -2.57
C ILE A 91 4.91 -8.36 -1.91
N LYS A 92 3.79 -8.03 -1.25
CA LYS A 92 2.92 -9.01 -0.58
C LYS A 92 2.32 -10.01 -1.57
N GLY A 93 1.94 -9.58 -2.76
CA GLY A 93 1.46 -10.46 -3.83
C GLY A 93 2.52 -11.43 -4.38
N HIS A 94 3.80 -11.16 -4.11
CA HIS A 94 4.95 -12.01 -4.46
C HIS A 94 5.61 -12.64 -3.22
N GLN A 95 4.91 -12.64 -2.08
CA GLN A 95 5.25 -13.39 -0.88
C GLN A 95 4.50 -14.72 -0.87
N GLY A 96 5.21 -15.81 -0.52
CA GLY A 96 4.68 -17.18 -0.53
C GLY A 96 5.07 -17.98 -1.79
N ALA A 97 5.36 -19.28 -1.71
CA ALA A 97 5.09 -20.21 -0.61
C ALA A 97 6.15 -20.19 0.51
N ALA A 98 5.70 -19.90 1.73
CA ALA A 98 6.16 -20.57 2.93
C ALA A 98 5.07 -21.59 3.26
N GLU A 99 5.15 -22.76 2.63
CA GLU A 99 4.49 -24.00 3.03
C GLU A 99 5.59 -24.98 3.45
#